data_AF-I4H193-F1
#
_entry.id   AF-I4H193-F1
#
_cell.length_a   1.000
_cell.length_b   1.000
_cell.length_c   1.000
_cell.angle_alpha   90.00
_cell.angle_beta   90.00
_cell.angle_gamma   90.00
#
_symmetry.space_group_name_H-M   'P 1'
#
loop_
_entity.id
_entity.type
_entity.pdbx_description
1 polymer ?
#
loop_
_entity_poly.entity_id
_entity_poly.type
_entity_poly.pdbx_seq_one_letter_code
_entity_poly.pdbx_strand_id
1 'polypeptide(L)' 'MTNSLYFCDSNIWLYRLLIDPECNDAEEMRKHNLATALTSRENILISTQIIN' A
#
# COMPACT_ATOMS: atom_id res chain seq x y z
N MET A 1 -18.54 15.37 -9.87
CA MET A 1 -17.88 14.19 -9.29
C MET A 1 -16.90 14.71 -8.25
N THR A 2 -17.02 14.32 -6.99
CA THR A 2 -16.11 14.78 -5.92
C THR A 2 -14.76 14.10 -6.11
N ASN A 3 -13.74 14.89 -6.45
CA ASN A 3 -12.36 14.40 -6.60
C ASN A 3 -11.81 14.06 -5.21
N SER A 4 -12.18 12.89 -4.68
CA SER A 4 -11.85 12.49 -3.32
C SER A 4 -10.39 12.06 -3.27
N LEU A 5 -9.60 12.75 -2.45
CA LEU A 5 -8.20 12.41 -2.20
C LEU A 5 -8.14 11.29 -1.16
N TYR A 6 -7.48 10.19 -1.50
CA TYR A 6 -7.31 9.05 -0.60
C TYR A 6 -5.92 9.07 0.03
N PHE A 7 -5.88 9.15 1.36
CA PHE A 7 -4.63 9.04 2.10
C PHE A 7 -4.28 7.57 2.32
N CYS A 8 -3.04 7.21 1.98
CA CYS A 8 -2.51 5.86 2.15
C CYS A 8 -1.24 5.91 3.00
N ASP A 9 -1.11 5.00 3.94
CA ASP A 9 0.10 4.87 4.75
C ASP A 9 1.27 4.34 3.90
N SER A 10 2.50 4.79 4.20
CA SER A 10 3.72 4.28 3.52
C SER A 10 3.86 2.76 3.57
N ASN A 11 3.39 2.11 4.65
CA ASN A 11 3.44 0.66 4.80
C ASN A 11 2.62 -0.07 3.73
N ILE A 12 1.53 0.52 3.23
CA ILE A 12 0.76 -0.06 2.13
C ILE A 12 1.60 -0.09 0.84
N TRP A 13 2.44 0.91 0.64
CA TRP A 13 3.39 0.92 -0.47
C TRP A 13 4.49 -0.11 -0.31
N LEU A 14 4.97 -0.34 0.92
CA LEU A 14 5.96 -1.38 1.19
C LEU A 14 5.46 -2.77 0.79
N TYR A 15 4.21 -3.12 1.12
CA TYR A 15 3.61 -4.40 0.69
C TYR A 15 3.49 -4.57 -0.83
N ARG A 16 3.54 -3.49 -1.60
CA ARG A 16 3.53 -3.55 -3.07
C ARG A 16 4.94 -3.67 -3.66
N LEU A 17 5.92 -3.03 -3.04
CA LEU A 17 7.27 -2.89 -3.59
C LEU A 17 8.24 -3.97 -3.11
N LEU A 18 8.01 -4.49 -1.92
CA LEU A 18 8.90 -5.41 -1.24
C LEU A 18 8.21 -6.75 -1.03
N ILE A 19 9.04 -7.79 -0.94
CA ILE A 19 8.62 -9.13 -0.51
C ILE A 19 9.21 -9.34 0.88
N ASP A 20 8.37 -9.73 1.83
CA ASP A 20 8.80 -10.17 3.16
C ASP A 20 9.17 -11.67 3.11
N PRO A 21 10.47 -12.02 3.18
CA PRO A 21 10.92 -13.42 3.09
C PRO A 21 10.56 -14.25 4.34
N GLU A 22 10.17 -13.62 5.44
CA GLU A 22 9.75 -14.30 6.67
C GLU A 22 8.22 -14.49 6.74
N CYS A 23 7.49 -13.87 5.82
CA CYS A 23 6.03 -13.96 5.73
C CYS A 23 5.60 -15.25 5.02
N ASN A 24 4.43 -15.77 5.40
CA ASN A 24 3.80 -16.87 4.68
C ASN A 24 3.38 -16.41 3.27
N ASP A 25 3.77 -17.15 2.23
CA ASP A 25 3.43 -16.90 0.81
C ASP A 25 1.96 -16.51 0.58
N ALA A 26 1.01 -17.16 1.26
CA ALA A 26 -0.41 -16.87 1.11
C ALA A 26 -0.78 -15.49 1.66
N GLU A 27 -0.23 -15.12 2.82
CA GLU A 27 -0.42 -13.80 3.41
C GLU A 27 0.31 -12.73 2.61
N GLU A 28 1.49 -13.04 2.11
CA GLU A 28 2.28 -12.15 1.27
C GLU A 28 1.54 -11.81 -0.03
N MET A 29 1.05 -12.83 -0.73
CA MET A 29 0.25 -12.66 -1.93
C MET A 29 -1.03 -11.87 -1.65
N ARG A 30 -1.69 -12.11 -0.52
CA ARG A 30 -2.89 -11.35 -0.11
C ARG A 30 -2.57 -9.88 0.14
N LYS A 31 -1.50 -9.58 0.89
CA LYS A 31 -1.05 -8.21 1.18
C LYS A 31 -0.66 -7.48 -0.10
N HIS A 32 0.13 -8.12 -0.96
CA HIS A 32 0.58 -7.56 -2.23
C HIS A 32 -0.58 -7.24 -3.17
N ASN A 33 -1.54 -8.17 -3.31
CA ASN A 33 -2.73 -7.95 -4.13
C ASN A 33 -3.60 -6.80 -3.60
N LEU A 34 -3.80 -6.74 -2.29
CA LEU A 34 -4.55 -5.66 -1.66
C LEU A 34 -3.85 -4.31 -1.82
N ALA A 35 -2.54 -4.26 -1.57
CA ALA A 35 -1.73 -3.06 -1.73
C ALA A 35 -1.76 -2.57 -3.18
N THR A 36 -1.64 -3.47 -4.15
CA THR A 36 -1.75 -3.14 -5.58
C THR A 36 -3.12 -2.57 -5.92
N ALA A 37 -4.21 -3.19 -5.46
CA ALA A 37 -5.57 -2.71 -5.70
C ALA A 37 -5.84 -1.33 -5.06
N LEU A 38 -5.32 -1.09 -3.84
CA LEU A 38 -5.48 0.18 -3.15
C LEU A 38 -4.67 1.30 -3.81
N THR A 39 -3.43 1.01 -4.23
CA THR A 39 -2.48 2.00 -4.75
C THR A 39 -2.59 2.23 -6.26
N SER A 40 -3.42 1.47 -6.98
CA SER A 40 -3.69 1.68 -8.42
C SER A 40 -4.87 2.60 -8.69
N ARG A 41 -5.49 3.18 -7.66
CA ARG A 41 -6.54 4.19 -7.81
C ARG A 41 -5.92 5.56 -8.10
N GLU A 42 -6.66 6.41 -8.78
CA GLU A 42 -6.28 7.81 -8.98
C GLU A 42 -6.48 8.63 -7.70
N ASN A 43 -5.79 9.77 -7.60
CA ASN A 43 -5.86 10.70 -6.47
C ASN A 43 -5.49 10.08 -5.11
N ILE A 44 -4.36 9.36 -5.07
CA ILE A 44 -3.79 8.85 -3.82
C ILE A 44 -2.68 9.78 -3.35
N LEU A 45 -2.70 10.11 -2.06
CA LEU A 45 -1.60 10.75 -1.37
C LEU A 45 -1.00 9.77 -0.37
N ILE A 46 0.30 9.52 -0.50
CA ILE A 46 1.02 8.61 0.39
C ILE A 46 1.60 9.44 1.54
N SER A 47 1.34 9.03 2.77
CA SER A 47 1.97 9.62 3.94
C SER A 47 3.46 9.26 3.94
N THR A 48 4.32 10.25 3.80
CA THR A 48 5.79 10.11 3.93
C THR A 48 6.27 10.46 5.34
N GLN A 49 5.37 10.60 6.31
CA GLN A 49 5.75 10.92 7.68
C GLN A 49 6.55 9.76 8.29
N ILE A 50 7.87 9.91 8.28
CA ILE A 50 8.77 9.15 9.14
C ILE A 50 8.60 9.75 10.53
N ILE A 51 7.96 9.03 11.44
CA ILE A 51 7.94 9.40 12.86
C ILE A 51 9.39 9.32 13.34
N ASN A 52 9.96 10.47 13.70
CA ASN A 52 11.30 10.62 14.29
C ASN A 52 11.20 10.54 15.81
#